data_AF-A0A6G8AGZ6-F1
#
_entry.id   AF-A0A6G8AGZ6-F1
#
_cell.length_a   1.000
_cell.length_b   1.000
_cell.length_c   1.000
_cell.angle_alpha   90.00
_cell.angle_beta   90.00
_cell.angle_gamma   90.00
#
_symmetry.space_group_name_H-M   'P 1'
#
loop_
_entity.id
_entity.type
_entity.pdbx_description
1 polymer ?
#
loop_
_entity_poly.entity_id
_entity_poly.type
_entity_poly.pdbx_seq_one_letter_code
_entity_poly.pdbx_strand_id
1 'polypeptide(L)'
;MTNQLADVVKELAEKQVGFYATHDHPHGQATVPLPSQEVIRYAADPVGYLAEHYRVSREDYLAWHRSGYKVICSGLTKTGKPCKGIVRGLSMVTSPALWVQGQGGRCTTHG
;
A
#
# COMPACT_ATOMS: atom_id res chain seq x y z
N MET A 1 1.87 10.41 -33.34
CA MET A 1 1.82 8.99 -32.92
C MET A 1 0.75 8.89 -31.86
N THR A 2 -0.43 8.40 -32.23
CA THR A 2 -1.53 8.11 -31.29
C THR A 2 -1.03 7.05 -30.32
N ASN A 3 -1.24 7.27 -29.03
CA ASN A 3 -0.84 6.30 -28.01
C ASN A 3 -1.79 5.10 -28.13
N GLN A 4 -1.38 4.07 -28.88
CA GLN A 4 -2.21 2.90 -29.23
C GLN A 4 -2.90 2.26 -28.00
N LEU A 5 -2.25 2.31 -26.84
CA LEU A 5 -2.83 1.84 -25.58
C LEU A 5 -4.03 2.70 -25.14
N ALA A 6 -3.94 4.02 -25.29
CA ALA A 6 -5.02 4.94 -24.95
C ALA A 6 -6.27 4.70 -25.80
N ASP A 7 -6.08 4.47 -27.10
CA ASP A 7 -7.18 4.19 -28.02
C ASP A 7 -7.89 2.88 -27.66
N VAL A 8 -7.13 1.83 -27.35
CA VAL A 8 -7.67 0.53 -26.88
C VAL A 8 -8.41 0.68 -25.56
N VAL A 9 -7.82 1.36 -24.57
CA VAL A 9 -8.47 1.56 -23.26
C VAL A 9 -9.78 2.33 -23.41
N LYS A 10 -9.80 3.35 -24.29
CA LYS A 10 -11.00 4.12 -24.60
C LYS A 10 -12.08 3.24 -25.24
N GLU A 11 -11.72 2.47 -26.26
CA GLU A 11 -12.68 1.56 -26.93
C GLU A 11 -13.29 0.56 -25.96
N LEU A 12 -12.48 -0.04 -25.08
CA LEU A 12 -12.95 -0.96 -24.05
C LEU A 12 -13.89 -0.28 -23.06
N ALA A 13 -13.57 0.94 -22.63
CA ALA A 13 -14.42 1.71 -21.73
C ALA A 13 -15.77 2.07 -22.37
N GLU A 14 -15.80 2.44 -23.66
CA GLU A 14 -17.03 2.70 -24.42
C GLU A 14 -17.92 1.45 -24.53
N LYS A 15 -17.32 0.26 -24.50
CA LYS A 15 -18.00 -1.05 -24.43
C LYS A 15 -18.31 -1.50 -23.00
N GLN A 16 -18.23 -0.60 -22.02
CA GLN A 16 -18.51 -0.85 -20.59
C GLN A 16 -17.59 -1.89 -19.95
N VAL A 17 -16.39 -2.09 -20.48
CA VAL A 17 -15.36 -2.92 -19.84
C VAL A 17 -14.74 -2.13 -18.68
N GLY A 18 -14.80 -2.71 -17.48
CA GLY A 18 -14.19 -2.14 -16.28
C GLY A 18 -12.72 -2.54 -16.12
N PHE A 19 -11.94 -1.68 -15.46
CA PHE A 19 -10.54 -1.93 -15.16
C PHE A 19 -10.32 -1.99 -13.65
N TYR A 20 -9.37 -2.83 -13.25
CA TYR A 20 -8.92 -2.91 -11.88
C TYR A 20 -7.42 -3.22 -11.85
N ALA A 21 -6.75 -2.78 -10.79
CA ALA A 21 -5.40 -3.18 -10.46
C ALA A 21 -5.43 -4.13 -9.27
N THR A 22 -4.53 -5.11 -9.27
CA THR A 22 -4.38 -6.07 -8.17
C THR A 22 -2.99 -5.92 -7.58
N HIS A 23 -2.88 -5.92 -6.26
CA HIS A 23 -1.60 -5.89 -5.56
C HIS A 23 -1.62 -6.78 -4.31
N ASP A 24 -0.43 -7.07 -3.79
CA ASP A 24 -0.29 -7.87 -2.57
C ASP A 24 -0.93 -7.17 -1.37
N HIS A 25 -1.51 -7.95 -0.48
CA HIS A 25 -2.25 -7.51 0.69
C HIS A 25 -1.98 -8.50 1.84
N PRO A 26 -2.08 -8.11 3.13
CA PRO A 26 -1.83 -9.04 4.24
C PRO A 26 -2.62 -10.36 4.18
N HIS A 27 -3.77 -10.36 3.52
CA HIS A 27 -4.64 -11.53 3.39
C HIS A 27 -4.67 -12.13 1.97
N GLY A 28 -3.62 -11.90 1.18
CA GLY A 28 -3.52 -12.39 -0.20
C GLY A 28 -3.37 -11.23 -1.17
N GLN A 29 -4.41 -10.98 -1.96
CA GLN A 29 -4.44 -9.86 -2.91
C GLN A 29 -5.60 -8.93 -2.63
N ALA A 30 -5.41 -7.65 -2.93
CA ALA A 30 -6.46 -6.64 -2.95
C ALA A 30 -6.63 -6.10 -4.36
N THR A 31 -7.87 -5.82 -4.73
CA THR A 31 -8.22 -5.22 -6.01
C THR A 31 -8.71 -3.80 -5.81
N VAL A 32 -8.17 -2.86 -6.58
CA VAL A 32 -8.61 -1.47 -6.60
C VAL A 32 -9.26 -1.15 -7.94
N PRO A 33 -10.49 -0.61 -7.96
CA PRO A 33 -11.10 -0.12 -9.19
C PRO A 33 -10.22 0.95 -9.84
N LEU A 34 -10.04 0.85 -11.15
CA LEU A 34 -9.20 1.76 -11.92
C LEU A 34 -10.07 2.48 -12.96
N PRO A 35 -10.25 3.81 -12.87
CA PRO A 35 -10.89 4.56 -13.93
C PRO A 35 -10.12 4.39 -15.25
N SER A 36 -10.82 4.31 -16.39
CA SER A 36 -10.18 4.11 -17.70
C SER A 36 -9.14 5.19 -18.01
N GLN A 37 -9.39 6.45 -17.63
CA GLN A 37 -8.41 7.53 -17.81
C GLN A 37 -7.11 7.36 -16.99
N GLU A 38 -7.15 6.57 -15.91
CA GLU A 38 -5.98 6.34 -15.04
C GLU A 38 -5.18 5.09 -15.44
N VAL A 39 -5.67 4.26 -16.36
CA VAL A 39 -5.00 3.00 -16.76
C VAL A 39 -3.58 3.25 -17.26
N ILE A 40 -3.38 4.29 -18.08
CA ILE A 40 -2.06 4.64 -18.63
C ILE A 40 -1.13 5.12 -17.52
N ARG A 41 -1.66 5.92 -16.57
CA ARG A 41 -0.90 6.42 -15.42
C ARG A 41 -0.46 5.27 -14.52
N TYR A 42 -1.37 4.35 -14.22
CA TYR A 42 -1.06 3.12 -13.47
C TYR A 42 -0.02 2.28 -14.21
N ALA A 43 -0.16 2.06 -15.52
CA ALA A 43 0.78 1.27 -16.30
C ALA A 43 2.21 1.87 -16.32
N ALA A 44 2.32 3.20 -16.27
CA ALA A 44 3.60 3.90 -16.21
C ALA A 44 4.26 3.81 -14.81
N ASP A 45 3.48 3.89 -13.73
CA ASP A 45 4.00 3.77 -12.36
C ASP A 45 2.98 3.14 -11.39
N PRO A 46 2.91 1.79 -11.34
CA PRO A 46 1.94 1.09 -10.49
C PRO A 46 2.11 1.42 -9.00
N VAL A 47 3.35 1.49 -8.52
CA VAL A 47 3.66 1.73 -7.10
C VAL A 47 3.30 3.16 -6.70
N GLY A 48 3.65 4.14 -7.54
CA GLY A 48 3.29 5.53 -7.27
C GLY A 48 1.78 5.75 -7.27
N TYR A 49 1.09 5.14 -8.24
CA TYR A 49 -0.36 5.17 -8.29
C TYR A 49 -1.01 4.56 -7.04
N LEU A 50 -0.56 3.37 -6.61
CA LEU A 50 -1.10 2.70 -5.43
C LEU A 50 -0.78 3.47 -4.14
N ALA A 51 0.41 4.05 -4.01
CA ALA A 51 0.76 4.89 -2.88
C ALA A 51 -0.19 6.11 -2.76
N GLU A 52 -0.47 6.78 -3.89
CA GLU A 52 -1.42 7.89 -3.94
C GLU A 52 -2.86 7.44 -3.65
N HIS A 53 -3.29 6.31 -4.20
CA HIS A 53 -4.60 5.70 -3.89
C HIS A 53 -4.78 5.52 -2.38
N TYR A 54 -3.73 5.05 -1.69
CA TYR A 54 -3.71 4.89 -0.23
C TYR A 54 -3.32 6.16 0.55
N ARG A 55 -3.06 7.28 -0.14
CA ARG A 55 -2.69 8.58 0.44
C ARG A 55 -1.44 8.52 1.33
N VAL A 56 -0.45 7.76 0.89
CA VAL A 56 0.86 7.65 1.56
C VAL A 56 1.96 7.99 0.56
N SER A 57 3.17 8.22 1.07
CA SER A 57 4.33 8.35 0.18
C SER A 57 4.65 7.01 -0.51
N ARG A 58 5.34 7.08 -1.65
CA ARG A 58 5.87 5.87 -2.33
C ARG A 58 6.73 5.04 -1.38
N GLU A 59 7.55 5.70 -0.58
CA GLU A 59 8.48 5.06 0.35
C GLU A 59 7.73 4.33 1.47
N ASP A 60 6.69 4.94 2.02
CA ASP A 60 5.83 4.34 3.04
C ASP A 60 5.06 3.13 2.51
N TYR A 61 4.51 3.23 1.30
CA TYR A 61 3.83 2.11 0.65
C TYR A 61 4.76 0.89 0.52
N LEU A 62 5.98 1.11 0.02
CA LEU A 62 6.98 0.05 -0.10
C LEU A 62 7.45 -0.45 1.27
N ALA A 63 7.60 0.43 2.26
CA ALA A 63 7.99 0.06 3.62
C ALA A 63 6.93 -0.80 4.31
N TRP A 64 5.65 -0.52 4.08
CA TRP A 64 4.53 -1.34 4.55
C TRP A 64 4.64 -2.78 4.04
N HIS A 65 4.89 -2.99 2.75
CA HIS A 65 5.15 -4.32 2.19
C HIS A 65 6.39 -4.98 2.79
N ARG A 66 7.52 -4.26 2.84
CA ARG A 66 8.78 -4.79 3.41
C ARG A 66 8.67 -5.14 4.89
N SER A 67 7.76 -4.50 5.63
CA SER A 67 7.51 -4.79 7.04
C SER A 67 6.80 -6.13 7.27
N GLY A 68 6.37 -6.81 6.19
CA GLY A 68 5.44 -7.93 6.29
C GLY A 68 4.13 -7.50 6.95
N TYR A 69 3.71 -6.26 6.67
CA TYR A 69 2.47 -5.64 7.15
C TYR A 69 2.38 -5.51 8.69
N LYS A 70 3.50 -5.26 9.35
CA LYS A 70 3.57 -5.15 10.82
C LYS A 70 4.19 -3.81 11.20
N VAL A 71 3.69 -3.22 12.28
CA VAL A 71 4.33 -2.05 12.90
C VAL A 71 5.18 -2.52 14.07
N ILE A 72 6.46 -2.12 14.07
CA ILE A 72 7.42 -2.50 15.10
C ILE A 72 7.46 -1.44 16.20
N CYS A 73 7.52 -1.90 17.45
CA CYS A 73 7.58 -1.07 18.65
C CYS A 73 8.81 -0.15 18.64
N SER A 74 8.58 1.13 18.94
CA SER A 74 9.62 2.16 19.04
C SER A 74 10.42 2.12 20.34
N GLY A 75 9.97 1.36 21.34
CA GLY A 75 10.62 1.22 22.64
C GLY A 75 11.98 0.51 22.60
N LEU A 76 12.78 0.77 23.63
CA LEU A 76 14.07 0.11 23.87
C LEU A 76 13.95 -0.91 25.00
N THR A 77 14.67 -2.02 24.88
CA THR A 77 14.83 -2.99 25.97
C THR A 77 15.61 -2.39 27.13
N LYS A 78 15.61 -3.07 28.29
CA LYS A 78 16.42 -2.69 29.45
C LYS A 78 17.92 -2.55 29.16
N THR A 79 18.41 -3.19 28.09
CA THR A 79 19.81 -3.10 27.64
C THR A 79 20.01 -2.07 26.52
N GLY A 80 19.04 -1.18 26.27
CA GLY A 80 19.11 -0.13 25.26
C GLY A 80 18.96 -0.59 23.80
N LYS A 81 18.57 -1.86 23.55
CA LYS A 81 18.40 -2.38 22.18
C LYS A 81 16.97 -2.12 21.67
N PRO A 82 16.72 -2.01 20.36
CA PRO A 82 15.35 -1.92 19.84
C PRO A 82 14.49 -3.13 20.28
N CYS A 83 13.25 -2.87 20.73
CA CYS A 83 12.37 -3.91 21.26
C CYS A 83 12.03 -5.01 20.23
N LYS A 84 11.85 -4.63 18.97
CA LYS A 84 11.42 -5.51 17.86
C LYS A 84 10.04 -6.18 18.04
N GLY A 85 9.35 -5.97 19.17
CA GLY A 85 7.97 -6.42 19.36
C GLY A 85 7.02 -5.70 18.42
N ILE A 86 5.85 -6.31 18.15
CA ILE A 86 4.82 -5.70 17.30
C ILE A 86 3.97 -4.76 18.16
N VAL A 87 3.64 -3.59 17.63
CA VAL A 87 2.72 -2.65 18.28
C VAL A 87 1.34 -3.32 18.46
N ARG A 88 0.72 -3.12 19.62
CA ARG A 88 -0.53 -3.83 19.98
C ARG A 88 -1.60 -3.62 18.92
N GLY A 89 -2.13 -4.71 18.36
CA GLY A 89 -3.18 -4.67 17.33
C GLY A 89 -2.71 -4.30 15.92
N LEU A 90 -1.41 -4.05 15.71
CA LEU A 90 -0.84 -3.65 14.41
C LEU A 90 -0.02 -4.78 13.77
N SER A 91 -0.57 -6.00 13.83
CA SER A 91 -0.13 -7.15 13.02
C SER A 91 -1.06 -7.31 11.82
N MET A 92 -0.51 -7.57 10.63
CA MET A 92 -1.30 -7.76 9.39
C MET A 92 -2.12 -6.51 9.05
N VAL A 93 -1.50 -5.33 9.16
CA VAL A 93 -2.15 -4.04 8.93
C VAL A 93 -2.59 -3.93 7.47
N THR A 94 -3.89 -3.81 7.23
CA THR A 94 -4.51 -3.85 5.91
C THR A 94 -4.42 -2.55 5.12
N SER A 95 -4.15 -1.43 5.80
CA SER A 95 -4.03 -0.11 5.17
C SER A 95 -2.61 0.45 5.34
N PRO A 96 -1.93 0.87 4.26
CA PRO A 96 -0.67 1.60 4.35
C PRO A 96 -0.78 2.84 5.24
N ALA A 97 -1.89 3.59 5.16
CA ALA A 97 -2.11 4.79 5.97
C ALA A 97 -2.17 4.47 7.47
N LEU A 98 -2.85 3.39 7.84
CA LEU A 98 -2.89 2.92 9.24
C LEU A 98 -1.51 2.47 9.71
N TRP A 99 -0.73 1.83 8.83
CA TRP A 99 0.64 1.42 9.14
C TRP A 99 1.56 2.62 9.40
N VAL A 100 1.41 3.71 8.61
CA VAL A 100 2.13 4.98 8.83
C VAL A 100 1.70 5.62 10.15
N GLN A 101 0.40 5.71 10.42
CA GLN A 101 -0.14 6.26 11.67
C GLN A 101 0.33 5.49 12.91
N GLY A 102 0.53 4.18 12.78
CA GLY A 102 1.02 3.33 13.86
C GLY A 102 2.50 3.51 14.20
N GLN A 103 3.30 4.12 13.31
CA GLN A 103 4.73 4.32 13.54
C GLN A 103 4.97 5.10 14.82
N GLY A 104 6.01 4.74 15.56
CA GLY A 104 6.27 5.30 16.88
C GLY A 104 5.45 4.67 18.02
N GLY A 105 4.47 3.82 17.71
CA GLY A 105 3.69 3.07 18.70
C GLY A 105 4.52 2.11 19.56
N ARG A 106 3.91 1.61 20.64
CA ARG A 106 4.55 0.70 21.60
C ARG A 106 3.84 -0.64 21.68
N CYS A 107 4.59 -1.71 21.93
CA CYS A 107 4.02 -3.04 22.21
C CYS A 107 3.47 -3.10 23.64
N THR A 108 2.74 -4.17 23.96
CA THR A 108 2.16 -4.44 25.29
C THR A 108 3.17 -4.40 26.45
N THR A 109 4.46 -4.60 26.18
CA THR A 109 5.51 -4.54 27.21
C THR A 109 5.99 -3.11 27.48
N HIS A 110 5.84 -2.20 26.52
CA HIS A 110 6.33 -0.82 26.61
C HIS A 110 5.22 0.23 26.70
N GLY A 111 3.95 -0.19 26.63
CA GLY A 111 2.75 0.64 26.71
C GLY A 111 1.74 0.08 27.69
#